data_AF-A0A4P5R3X7-F1
#
_entry.id   AF-A0A4P5R3X7-F1
#
_cell.length_a   1.000
_cell.length_b   1.000
_cell.length_c   1.000
_cell.angle_alpha   90.00
_cell.angle_beta   90.00
_cell.angle_gamma   90.00
#
_symmetry.space_group_name_H-M   'P 1'
#
loop_
_entity.id
_entity.type
_entity.pdbx_description
1 polymer ?
#
loop_
_entity_poly.entity_id
_entity_poly.type
_entity_poly.pdbx_seq_one_letter_code
_entity_poly.pdbx_strand_id
1 'polypeptide(L)' 'MPRKKDEANIGYEDAVTELEEILEALSDEDINVDELAERVKRATELVKVCRDRIAAARLEVKEIQLPEASR' A
#
# COMPACT_ATOMS: atom_id res chain seq x y z
N MET A 1 18.64 9.88 10.87
CA MET A 1 18.80 9.37 9.49
C MET A 1 17.58 8.52 9.18
N PRO A 2 16.67 8.91 8.26
CA PRO A 2 15.55 8.05 7.92
C PRO A 2 16.09 6.88 7.10
N ARG A 3 15.82 5.67 7.58
CA ARG A 3 16.24 4.42 6.96
C ARG A 3 15.51 4.30 5.62
N LYS A 4 16.24 4.10 4.51
CA LYS A 4 15.69 3.55 3.26
C LYS A 4 14.93 2.28 3.64
N LYS A 5 13.60 2.35 3.66
CA LYS A 5 12.72 1.22 3.97
C LYS A 5 12.81 0.28 2.78
N ASP A 6 13.23 -0.95 3.02
CA ASP A 6 13.30 -2.01 2.01
C ASP A 6 11.97 -2.04 1.25
N GLU A 7 12.01 -1.92 -0.09
CA GLU A 7 10.83 -1.95 -0.97
C GLU A 7 9.96 -3.21 -0.76
N ALA A 8 10.53 -4.26 -0.16
CA ALA A 8 9.87 -5.51 0.17
C ALA A 8 8.97 -5.45 1.43
N ASN A 9 9.07 -4.43 2.28
CA ASN A 9 8.31 -4.39 3.53
C ASN A 9 7.85 -2.98 3.94
N ILE A 10 7.33 -2.22 2.97
CA ILE A 10 6.66 -0.96 3.23
C ILE A 10 5.46 -1.18 4.16
N GLY A 11 5.35 -0.35 5.20
CA GLY A 11 4.23 -0.35 6.15
C GLY A 11 2.93 0.02 5.45
N TYR A 12 1.78 -0.37 6.02
CA TYR A 12 0.49 0.07 5.47
C TYR A 12 0.39 1.61 5.46
N GLU A 13 0.81 2.24 6.56
CA GLU A 13 0.83 3.69 6.71
C GLU A 13 1.75 4.35 5.69
N ASP A 14 2.99 3.87 5.56
CA ASP A 14 3.92 4.45 4.57
C ASP A 14 3.44 4.25 3.13
N ALA A 15 2.81 3.11 2.83
CA ALA A 15 2.27 2.86 1.49
C ALA A 15 1.10 3.80 1.16
N VAL A 16 0.30 4.17 2.16
CA VAL A 16 -0.75 5.18 2.01
C VAL A 16 -0.15 6.58 1.85
N THR A 17 0.86 6.93 2.65
CA THR A 17 1.56 8.23 2.51
C THR A 17 2.20 8.38 1.13
N GLU A 18 2.87 7.34 0.62
CA GLU A 18 3.46 7.36 -0.71
C GLU A 18 2.38 7.45 -1.81
N LEU A 19 1.21 6.84 -1.62
CA LEU A 19 0.07 7.01 -2.53
C LEU A 19 -0.45 8.45 -2.55
N GLU A 20 -0.50 9.12 -1.40
CA GLU A 20 -0.88 10.53 -1.30
C GLU A 20 0.13 11.44 -2.01
N GLU A 21 1.43 11.21 -1.82
CA GLU A 21 2.51 11.92 -2.53
C GLU A 21 2.41 11.72 -4.05
N ILE A 22 2.11 10.50 -4.50
CA ILE A 22 1.88 10.23 -5.93
C ILE A 22 0.67 11.02 -6.42
N LEU A 23 -0.44 11.03 -5.70
CA LEU A 23 -1.65 11.77 -6.09
C LEU A 23 -1.39 13.28 -6.19
N GLU A 24 -0.62 13.83 -5.25
CA GLU A 24 -0.22 15.23 -5.28
C GLU A 24 0.64 15.53 -6.52
N ALA A 25 1.62 14.68 -6.82
CA ALA A 25 2.47 14.83 -8.00
C ALA A 25 1.71 14.62 -9.32
N LEU A 26 0.67 13.78 -9.35
CA LEU A 26 -0.21 13.62 -10.53
C LEU A 26 -1.12 14.84 -10.76
N SER A 27 -1.29 15.69 -9.74
CA SER A 27 -2.09 16.91 -9.83
C SER A 27 -1.27 18.13 -10.30
N ASP A 28 0.04 17.95 -10.47
CA ASP A 28 0.94 18.98 -10.99
C ASP A 28 0.71 19.16 -12.51
N GLU A 29 0.56 20.41 -12.95
CA GLU A 29 0.30 20.75 -14.34
C GLU A 29 1.52 20.51 -15.26
N ASP A 30 2.73 20.42 -14.68
CA ASP A 30 3.98 20.23 -15.41
C ASP A 30 4.40 18.76 -15.55
N ILE A 31 3.60 17.80 -15.07
CA ILE A 31 3.93 16.37 -15.19
C ILE A 31 3.87 15.89 -16.64
N ASN A 32 4.95 15.24 -17.10
CA ASN A 32 4.97 14.65 -18.45
C ASN A 32 4.33 13.25 -18.46
N VAL A 33 3.94 12.79 -19.66
CA VAL A 33 3.21 11.51 -19.84
C VAL A 33 4.00 10.28 -19.40
N ASP A 34 5.34 10.31 -19.51
CA ASP A 34 6.20 9.21 -19.12
C ASP A 34 6.27 9.11 -17.59
N GLU A 35 6.43 10.24 -16.90
CA GLU A 35 6.38 10.35 -15.44
C GLU A 35 5.01 9.94 -14.88
N LEU A 36 3.94 10.30 -15.59
CA LEU A 36 2.57 9.91 -15.24
C LEU A 36 2.45 8.38 -15.26
N ALA A 37 2.96 7.73 -16.31
CA ALA A 37 2.91 6.28 -16.44
C ALA A 37 3.72 5.57 -15.34
N GLU A 38 4.91 6.06 -15.02
CA GLU A 38 5.73 5.52 -13.93
C GLU A 38 5.05 5.66 -12.57
N ARG A 39 4.49 6.84 -12.26
CA ARG A 39 3.77 7.09 -11.01
C ARG A 39 2.53 6.22 -10.86
N VAL A 40 1.73 6.07 -11.92
CA VAL A 40 0.55 5.20 -11.91
C VAL A 40 0.94 3.73 -11.72
N LYS A 41 2.04 3.30 -12.34
CA LYS A 41 2.57 1.94 -12.12
C LYS A 41 2.95 1.73 -10.66
N ARG A 42 3.68 2.68 -10.05
CA ARG A 42 4.05 2.63 -8.64
C ARG A 42 2.82 2.62 -7.73
N ALA A 43 1.83 3.48 -7.99
CA ALA A 43 0.58 3.49 -7.25
C ALA A 43 -0.14 2.14 -7.30
N THR A 44 -0.12 1.47 -8.45
CA THR A 44 -0.73 0.13 -8.60
C THR A 44 -0.03 -0.92 -7.73
N GLU A 45 1.30 -0.85 -7.63
CA GLU A 45 2.09 -1.73 -6.76
C GLU A 45 1.77 -1.47 -5.28
N LEU A 46 1.71 -0.20 -4.86
CA LEU A 46 1.36 0.18 -3.48
C LEU A 46 -0.04 -0.26 -3.10
N VAL A 47 -1.03 -0.08 -3.99
CA VAL A 47 -2.40 -0.56 -3.78
C VAL A 47 -2.44 -2.08 -3.58
N LYS A 48 -1.63 -2.83 -4.32
CA LYS A 48 -1.52 -4.28 -4.15
C LYS A 48 -1.00 -4.63 -2.76
N VAL A 49 0.07 -3.97 -2.31
CA VAL A 49 0.62 -4.17 -0.95
C VAL A 49 -0.42 -3.86 0.13
N CYS A 50 -1.16 -2.76 -0.01
CA CYS A 50 -2.21 -2.39 0.94
C CYS A 50 -3.30 -3.47 1.02
N ARG A 51 -3.73 -3.99 -0.14
CA ARG A 51 -4.74 -5.07 -0.19
C ARG A 51 -4.24 -6.36 0.43
N ASP A 52 -3.00 -6.75 0.15
CA ASP A 52 -2.40 -7.97 0.69
C ASP A 52 -2.30 -7.90 2.21
N ARG A 53 -1.90 -6.72 2.75
CA ARG A 53 -1.88 -6.48 4.21
C ARG A 53 -3.26 -6.54 4.84
N ILE A 54 -4.27 -5.92 4.22
CA ILE A 54 -5.65 -5.98 4.71
C ILE A 54 -6.17 -7.42 4.68
N ALA A 55 -5.85 -8.19 3.64
CA ALA A 55 -6.24 -9.59 3.54
C ALA A 55 -5.59 -10.44 4.63
N ALA A 56 -4.30 -10.24 4.89
CA ALA A 56 -3.58 -10.91 5.98
C ALA A 56 -4.19 -10.57 7.36
N ALA A 57 -4.45 -9.30 7.63
CA ALA A 57 -5.09 -8.87 8.88
C ALA A 57 -6.50 -9.46 9.04
N ARG A 58 -7.29 -9.52 7.96
CA ARG A 58 -8.62 -10.17 7.99
C ARG A 58 -8.53 -11.65 8.29
N LEU A 59 -7.52 -12.35 7.77
CA LEU A 59 -7.30 -13.76 8.06
C LEU A 59 -6.97 -13.97 9.54
N GLU A 60 -6.07 -13.17 10.09
CA GLU A 60 -5.71 -13.22 11.51
C GLU A 60 -6.91 -12.95 12.43
N VAL A 61 -7.73 -11.93 12.10
CA VAL A 61 -8.97 -11.65 12.83
C VAL A 61 -9.95 -12.82 12.75
N LYS A 62 -10.07 -13.46 11.58
CA LYS A 62 -10.94 -14.63 11.39
C LYS A 62 -10.48 -15.82 12.22
N GLU A 63 -9.17 -16.08 12.31
CA GLU A 63 -8.61 -17.13 13.17
C GLU A 63 -8.92 -16.87 14.65
N ILE A 64 -8.80 -15.61 15.11
CA ILE A 64 -9.15 -15.23 16.49
C ILE A 64 -10.66 -15.35 16.77
N GLN A 65 -11.52 -15.14 15.75
CA GLN A 65 -12.97 -15.26 15.86
C GLN A 65 -13.50 -16.71 15.74
N LEU A 66 -12.63 -17.70 15.54
CA LEU A 66 -12.97 -19.13 15.50
C LEU A 66 -12.75 -19.95 16.81
N PRO A 67 -12.85 -19.44 18.05
CA PRO A 67 -12.57 -20.29 19.22
C PRO A 67 -13.66 -21.30 19.59
N GLU A 68 -14.86 -21.31 18.99
CA GLU A 68 -15.99 -22.12 19.53
C GLU A 68 -16.91 -22.82 18.50
N ALA A 69 -16.37 -23.40 17.42
CA ALA A 69 -17.15 -24.33 16.56
C ALA A 69 -16.99 -25.82 16.97
N SER A 70 -16.54 -26.07 18.20
CA SER A 70 -16.38 -27.41 18.76
C SER A 70 -16.81 -27.48 20.22
N ARG A 71 -18.07 -27.09 20.48
CA ARG A 71 -18.81 -27.44 21.70
C ARG A 71 -19.98 -28.34 21.35
#